data_AF-A0A4P1JUV1-F1
#
_entry.id   AF-A0A4P1JUV1-F1
#
_cell.length_a   1.000
_cell.length_b   1.000
_cell.length_c   1.000
_cell.angle_alpha   90.00
_cell.angle_beta   90.00
_cell.angle_gamma   90.00
#
_symmetry.space_group_name_H-M   'P 1'
#
loop_
_entity.id
_entity.type
_entity.pdbx_description
1 polymer ?
#
loop_
_entity_poly.entity_id
_entity_poly.type
_entity_poly.pdbx_seq_one_letter_code
_entity_poly.pdbx_strand_id
1 'polypeptide(L)'
;MVVTCRGLNAAPFVELQSIEDGDAGVRLISACPVEGRGTVLVDRGFLPAETLERPAVRAEAAMPVVVAGVVRQAPGPNAMTPPPSGKVFYGRDRAAMAEALGVTGAVSSYTVYATTSANPELTALRPVAPPAAFSNNHLGYALTWFGLAITLVVFYAALLLRRYRPTPSKDR
;
A
#
# COMPACT_ATOMS: atom_id res chain seq x y z
N MET A 1 -12.36 8.30 -12.47
CA MET A 1 -13.55 7.44 -12.63
C MET A 1 -14.57 7.83 -11.57
N VAL A 2 -15.86 7.70 -11.87
CA VAL A 2 -16.93 7.87 -10.87
C VAL A 2 -17.53 6.51 -10.59
N VAL A 3 -17.77 6.19 -9.32
CA VAL A 3 -18.46 4.98 -8.88
C VAL A 3 -19.60 5.36 -7.95
N THR A 4 -20.74 4.70 -8.13
CA THR A 4 -21.90 4.84 -7.25
C THR A 4 -21.96 3.60 -6.36
N CYS A 5 -21.80 3.81 -5.05
CA CYS A 5 -21.78 2.75 -4.05
C CYS A 5 -22.90 3.02 -3.05
N ARG A 6 -23.89 2.11 -2.96
CA ARG A 6 -24.98 2.25 -1.98
C ARG A 6 -24.41 2.12 -0.57
N GLY A 7 -24.73 3.09 0.29
CA GLY A 7 -24.38 3.06 1.71
C GLY A 7 -22.90 3.20 2.03
N LEU A 8 -22.03 3.58 1.07
CA LEU A 8 -20.58 3.59 1.28
C LEU A 8 -20.14 4.39 2.51
N ASN A 9 -20.84 5.49 2.79
CA ASN A 9 -20.58 6.36 3.95
C ASN A 9 -20.81 5.65 5.29
N ALA A 10 -21.65 4.61 5.34
CA ALA A 10 -21.95 3.82 6.53
C ALA A 10 -21.60 2.32 6.37
N ALA A 11 -20.91 1.95 5.30
CA ALA A 11 -20.53 0.57 5.04
C ALA A 11 -19.46 0.10 6.03
N PRO A 12 -19.42 -1.22 6.35
CA PRO A 12 -18.29 -1.81 7.04
C PRO A 12 -16.97 -1.48 6.35
N PHE A 13 -15.90 -1.35 7.13
CA PHE A 13 -14.57 -1.09 6.63
C PHE A 13 -13.53 -1.91 7.38
N VAL A 14 -12.38 -2.07 6.73
CA VAL A 14 -11.13 -2.51 7.34
C VAL A 14 -10.15 -1.33 7.37
N GLU A 15 -9.21 -1.38 8.30
CA GLU A 15 -8.17 -0.37 8.45
C GLU A 15 -6.86 -0.87 7.87
N LEU A 16 -6.37 -0.20 6.83
CA LEU A 16 -5.07 -0.46 6.26
C LEU A 16 -4.07 0.54 6.85
N GLN A 17 -3.10 0.06 7.62
CA GLN A 17 -2.01 0.87 8.16
C GLN A 17 -1.25 1.54 7.01
N SER A 18 -1.04 2.85 7.12
CA SER A 18 -0.44 3.63 6.05
C SER A 18 0.28 4.87 6.57
N ILE A 19 1.05 5.48 5.67
CA ILE A 19 1.68 6.79 5.88
C ILE A 19 1.26 7.65 4.70
N GLU A 20 0.82 8.87 4.99
CA GLU A 20 0.46 9.87 3.99
C GLU A 20 1.17 11.18 4.35
N ASP A 21 1.96 11.74 3.41
CA ASP A 21 2.73 12.98 3.62
C ASP A 21 3.62 13.02 4.87
N GLY A 22 4.03 11.86 5.38
CA GLY A 22 4.87 11.72 6.58
C GLY A 22 4.09 11.42 7.86
N ASP A 23 2.77 11.55 7.84
CA ASP A 23 1.90 11.25 8.97
C ASP A 23 1.51 9.77 8.98
N ALA A 24 1.60 9.15 10.15
CA ALA A 24 1.12 7.79 10.36
C ALA A 24 -0.40 7.80 10.52
N GLY A 25 -1.06 6.76 10.01
CA GLY A 25 -2.51 6.64 10.13
C GLY A 25 -3.04 5.39 9.45
N VAL A 26 -4.33 5.44 9.13
CA VAL A 26 -5.04 4.32 8.51
C VAL A 26 -5.80 4.77 7.28
N ARG A 27 -5.94 3.87 6.33
CA ARG A 27 -6.85 4.01 5.20
C ARG A 27 -8.09 3.15 5.45
N LEU A 28 -9.26 3.73 5.25
CA LEU A 28 -10.54 3.03 5.45
C LEU A 28 -10.98 2.38 4.14
N ILE A 29 -10.97 1.06 4.09
CA ILE A 29 -11.32 0.30 2.89
C ILE A 29 -12.68 -0.37 3.08
N SER A 30 -13.62 -0.07 2.18
CA SER A 30 -14.96 -0.66 2.17
C SER A 30 -15.22 -1.45 0.89
N ALA A 31 -16.11 -2.44 0.98
CA ALA A 31 -16.58 -3.19 -0.17
C ALA A 31 -17.73 -2.43 -0.85
N CYS A 32 -17.68 -2.32 -2.17
CA CYS A 32 -18.74 -1.75 -3.00
C CYS A 32 -19.18 -2.77 -4.05
N PRO A 33 -20.33 -3.45 -3.85
CA PRO A 33 -20.93 -4.30 -4.85
C PRO A 33 -21.35 -3.46 -6.07
N VAL A 34 -20.88 -3.84 -7.26
CA VAL A 34 -21.28 -3.23 -8.53
C VAL A 34 -22.15 -4.23 -9.29
N GLU A 35 -23.39 -3.83 -9.58
CA GLU A 35 -24.35 -4.68 -10.29
C GLU A 35 -23.76 -5.22 -11.60
N GLY A 36 -23.82 -6.55 -11.75
CA GLY A 36 -23.30 -7.25 -12.94
C GLY A 36 -21.78 -7.28 -13.11
N ARG A 37 -20.98 -6.72 -12.18
CA ARG A 37 -19.51 -6.59 -12.32
C ARG A 37 -18.68 -7.08 -11.12
N GLY A 38 -19.34 -7.60 -10.09
CA GLY A 38 -18.70 -8.08 -8.86
C GLY A 38 -18.44 -6.94 -7.87
N THR A 39 -17.61 -7.21 -6.86
CA THR A 39 -17.31 -6.24 -5.79
C THR A 39 -16.01 -5.51 -6.10
N VAL A 40 -16.02 -4.19 -5.98
CA VAL A 40 -14.80 -3.37 -6.00
C VAL A 40 -14.50 -2.90 -4.58
N LEU A 41 -13.22 -2.92 -4.19
CA LEU A 41 -12.81 -2.28 -2.95
C LEU A 41 -12.64 -0.78 -3.19
N VAL A 42 -13.17 0.01 -2.26
CA VAL A 42 -13.08 1.47 -2.28
C VAL A 42 -12.28 1.91 -1.06
N ASP A 43 -11.14 2.53 -1.32
CA ASP A 43 -10.38 3.27 -0.33
C ASP A 43 -11.02 4.66 -0.17
N ARG A 44 -11.62 4.90 0.99
CA ARG A 44 -12.37 6.13 1.31
C ARG A 44 -11.45 7.31 1.64
N GLY A 45 -10.15 7.07 1.82
CA GLY A 45 -9.19 8.08 2.21
C GLY A 45 -8.32 7.69 3.39
N PHE A 46 -7.46 8.62 3.78
CA PHE A 46 -6.53 8.53 4.90
C PHE A 46 -7.09 9.23 6.13
N LEU A 47 -6.89 8.62 7.29
CA LEU A 47 -7.26 9.13 8.60
C LEU A 47 -6.01 9.12 9.51
N PRO A 48 -5.58 10.26 10.06
CA PRO A 48 -4.42 10.32 10.96
C PRO A 48 -4.59 9.45 12.21
N ALA A 49 -3.49 8.90 12.72
CA ALA A 49 -3.51 7.94 13.84
C ALA A 49 -4.10 8.53 15.14
N GLU A 50 -3.92 9.83 15.37
CA GLU A 50 -4.46 10.57 16.52
C GLU A 50 -5.98 10.76 16.44
N THR A 51 -6.59 10.58 15.27
CA THR A 51 -8.04 10.67 15.13
C THR A 51 -8.67 9.37 15.60
N LEU A 52 -9.42 9.42 16.71
CA LEU A 52 -10.12 8.26 17.27
C LEU A 52 -11.52 8.06 16.67
N GLU A 53 -12.12 9.12 16.12
CA GLU A 53 -13.45 9.04 15.50
C GLU A 53 -13.41 8.13 14.27
N ARG A 54 -14.50 7.38 14.06
CA ARG A 54 -14.69 6.50 12.92
C ARG A 54 -16.08 6.71 12.32
N PRO A 55 -16.24 6.53 10.99
CA PRO A 55 -17.56 6.56 10.38
C PRO A 55 -18.50 5.55 11.05
N ALA A 56 -19.71 5.98 11.36
CA ALA A 56 -20.73 5.09 11.91
C ALA A 56 -21.08 3.99 10.90
N VAL A 57 -21.05 2.73 11.33
CA VAL A 57 -21.43 1.59 10.48
C VAL A 57 -22.92 1.32 10.63
N ARG A 58 -23.66 1.35 9.52
CA ARG A 58 -25.11 1.07 9.44
C ARG A 58 -25.36 0.23 8.19
N ALA A 59 -25.55 -1.07 8.37
CA ALA A 59 -25.67 -2.03 7.27
C ALA A 59 -26.91 -1.78 6.38
N GLU A 60 -27.93 -1.12 6.93
CA GLU A 60 -29.22 -0.84 6.30
C GLU A 60 -29.22 0.47 5.51
N ALA A 61 -28.14 1.26 5.57
CA ALA A 61 -28.04 2.51 4.85
C ALA A 61 -28.01 2.25 3.33
N ALA A 62 -29.15 2.45 2.65
CA ALA A 62 -29.28 2.13 1.23
C ALA A 62 -29.05 3.32 0.28
N MET A 63 -28.85 4.52 0.81
CA MET A 63 -28.72 5.72 -0.02
C MET A 63 -27.47 5.64 -0.92
N PRO A 64 -27.60 5.90 -2.23
CA PRO A 64 -26.46 5.88 -3.13
C PRO A 64 -25.48 7.01 -2.80
N VAL A 65 -24.20 6.66 -2.63
CA VAL A 65 -23.11 7.62 -2.48
C VAL A 65 -22.29 7.61 -3.78
N VAL A 66 -22.11 8.79 -4.37
CA VAL A 66 -21.30 8.96 -5.57
C VAL A 66 -19.90 9.40 -5.14
N VAL A 67 -18.90 8.64 -5.56
CA VAL A 67 -17.48 8.94 -5.27
C VAL A 67 -16.72 9.03 -6.57
N ALA A 68 -16.01 10.14 -6.77
CA ALA A 68 -14.96 10.22 -7.76
C ALA A 68 -13.67 9.62 -7.19
N GLY A 69 -12.92 8.91 -8.04
CA GLY A 69 -11.68 8.29 -7.62
C GLY A 69 -10.77 7.85 -8.75
N VAL A 70 -9.55 7.48 -8.36
CA VAL A 70 -8.53 6.92 -9.23
C VAL A 70 -8.54 5.40 -9.07
N VAL A 71 -8.63 4.69 -10.20
CA VAL A 71 -8.55 3.23 -10.21
C VAL A 71 -7.10 2.83 -10.24
N ARG A 72 -6.67 2.00 -9.30
CA ARG A 72 -5.32 1.42 -9.33
C ARG A 72 -5.35 -0.05 -9.01
N GLN A 73 -4.44 -0.78 -9.64
CA GLN A 73 -4.01 -2.09 -9.19
C GLN A 73 -2.78 -1.90 -8.32
N ALA A 74 -2.86 -2.30 -7.06
CA ALA A 74 -1.72 -2.30 -6.16
C ALA A 74 -1.15 -3.73 -6.05
N PRO A 75 0.17 -3.89 -5.92
CA PRO A 75 0.75 -5.17 -5.59
C PRO A 75 0.21 -5.65 -4.23
N GLY A 76 0.00 -6.95 -4.11
CA GLY A 76 -0.40 -7.60 -2.86
C GLY A 76 0.74 -7.62 -1.84
N PRO A 77 0.48 -8.17 -0.64
CA PRO A 77 1.51 -8.35 0.38
C PRO A 77 2.64 -9.28 -0.09
N ASN A 78 3.81 -9.12 0.50
CA ASN A 78 4.96 -10.02 0.32
C ASN A 78 5.26 -10.78 1.63
N ALA A 79 6.26 -11.67 1.61
CA ALA A 79 6.64 -12.47 2.78
C ALA A 79 7.07 -11.66 4.02
N MET A 80 7.45 -10.40 3.85
CA MET A 80 7.83 -9.50 4.94
C MET A 80 6.65 -8.68 5.47
N THR A 81 5.47 -8.78 4.84
CA THR A 81 4.28 -8.08 5.29
C THR A 81 3.66 -8.83 6.46
N PRO A 82 3.45 -8.18 7.63
CA PRO A 82 2.78 -8.83 8.75
C PRO A 82 1.37 -9.31 8.38
N PRO A 83 0.92 -10.45 8.95
CA PRO A 83 -0.45 -10.91 8.76
C PRO A 83 -1.45 -9.89 9.34
N PRO A 84 -2.70 -9.86 8.84
CA PRO A 84 -3.73 -9.01 9.40
C PRO A 84 -4.07 -9.38 10.85
N SER A 85 -4.49 -8.39 11.63
CA SER A 85 -5.02 -8.57 12.99
C SER A 85 -6.49 -8.16 13.01
N GLY A 86 -7.38 -9.14 12.86
CA GLY A 86 -8.82 -8.89 12.72
C GLY A 86 -9.13 -8.03 11.49
N LYS A 87 -9.64 -6.80 11.72
CA LYS A 87 -9.93 -5.82 10.66
C LYS A 87 -8.78 -4.86 10.37
N VAL A 88 -7.60 -5.08 10.96
CA VAL A 88 -6.41 -4.26 10.74
C VAL A 88 -5.46 -4.98 9.79
N PHE A 89 -5.04 -4.30 8.73
CA PHE A 89 -4.20 -4.81 7.66
C PHE A 89 -2.92 -3.99 7.54
N TYR A 90 -1.82 -4.66 7.18
CA TYR A 90 -0.50 -4.03 6.98
C TYR A 90 -0.06 -4.04 5.51
N GLY A 91 -0.79 -4.75 4.65
CA GLY A 91 -0.59 -4.78 3.22
C GLY A 91 -1.91 -4.80 2.46
N ARG A 92 -1.85 -4.50 1.16
CA ARG A 92 -3.03 -4.38 0.29
C ARG A 92 -3.50 -5.76 -0.21
N ASP A 93 -3.75 -6.69 0.71
CA ASP A 93 -4.34 -8.00 0.40
C ASP A 93 -5.84 -7.85 0.13
N ARG A 94 -6.17 -7.66 -1.14
CA ARG A 94 -7.56 -7.45 -1.57
C ARG A 94 -8.47 -8.64 -1.28
N ALA A 95 -7.95 -9.86 -1.37
CA ALA A 95 -8.77 -11.05 -1.13
C ALA A 95 -9.10 -11.15 0.35
N ALA A 96 -8.07 -11.06 1.22
CA ALA A 96 -8.26 -11.11 2.67
C ALA A 96 -9.08 -9.91 3.20
N MET A 97 -8.89 -8.71 2.65
CA MET A 97 -9.72 -7.56 3.01
C MET A 97 -11.18 -7.75 2.60
N ALA A 98 -11.45 -8.28 1.41
CA ALA A 98 -12.81 -8.55 0.97
C ALA A 98 -13.49 -9.65 1.80
N GLU A 99 -12.75 -10.70 2.16
CA GLU A 99 -13.22 -11.74 3.08
C GLU A 99 -13.57 -11.17 4.46
N ALA A 100 -12.70 -10.33 5.04
CA ALA A 100 -12.95 -9.65 6.31
C ALA A 100 -14.16 -8.69 6.26
N LEU A 101 -14.54 -8.24 5.06
CA LEU A 101 -15.72 -7.43 4.80
C LEU A 101 -16.97 -8.28 4.47
N GLY A 102 -16.87 -9.61 4.49
CA GLY A 102 -17.99 -10.53 4.24
C GLY A 102 -18.34 -10.70 2.76
N VAL A 103 -17.43 -10.38 1.85
CA VAL A 103 -17.66 -10.53 0.40
C VAL A 103 -17.54 -12.00 0.00
N THR A 104 -18.62 -12.59 -0.50
CA THR A 104 -18.69 -14.00 -0.94
C THR A 104 -18.53 -14.18 -2.46
N GLY A 105 -18.57 -13.09 -3.22
CA GLY A 105 -18.50 -13.10 -4.69
C GLY A 105 -17.14 -12.67 -5.24
N ALA A 106 -17.07 -12.52 -6.57
CA ALA A 106 -15.87 -12.06 -7.26
C ALA A 106 -15.45 -10.65 -6.81
N VAL A 107 -14.15 -10.48 -6.54
CA VAL A 107 -13.54 -9.20 -6.16
C VAL A 107 -12.70 -8.70 -7.34
N SER A 108 -13.06 -7.55 -7.90
CA SER A 108 -12.34 -6.88 -8.99
C SER A 108 -10.86 -6.76 -8.67
N SER A 109 -9.94 -6.95 -9.63
CA SER A 109 -8.46 -6.79 -9.49
C SER A 109 -8.00 -5.36 -9.19
N TYR A 110 -8.91 -4.40 -9.24
CA TYR A 110 -8.64 -3.00 -9.00
C TYR A 110 -9.26 -2.50 -7.69
N THR A 111 -8.68 -1.44 -7.14
CA THR A 111 -9.20 -0.66 -6.01
C THR A 111 -9.48 0.75 -6.49
N VAL A 112 -10.60 1.33 -6.07
CA VAL A 112 -10.93 2.74 -6.30
C VAL A 112 -10.42 3.54 -5.11
N TYR A 113 -9.53 4.49 -5.36
CA TYR A 113 -9.07 5.44 -4.35
C TYR A 113 -9.88 6.74 -4.48
N ALA A 114 -10.68 7.04 -3.47
CA ALA A 114 -11.55 8.20 -3.45
C ALA A 114 -10.74 9.50 -3.53
N THR A 115 -11.18 10.42 -4.38
CA THR A 115 -10.70 11.80 -4.47
C THR A 115 -11.77 12.81 -4.03
N THR A 116 -12.96 12.31 -3.67
CA THR A 116 -14.06 13.07 -3.05
C THR A 116 -14.52 12.34 -1.79
N SER A 117 -14.93 13.08 -0.76
CA SER A 117 -15.30 12.46 0.51
C SER A 117 -16.61 11.67 0.40
N ALA A 118 -16.60 10.45 0.94
CA ALA A 118 -17.83 9.71 1.21
C ALA A 118 -18.46 10.10 2.56
N ASN A 119 -17.73 10.81 3.41
CA ASN A 119 -18.11 11.21 4.77
C ASN A 119 -17.76 12.68 4.99
N PRO A 120 -18.52 13.61 4.38
CA PRO A 120 -18.24 15.04 4.52
C PRO A 120 -18.31 15.53 5.98
N GLU A 121 -19.02 14.81 6.85
CA GLU A 121 -19.12 15.07 8.28
C GLU A 121 -17.82 14.78 9.05
N LEU A 122 -16.99 13.84 8.57
CA LEU A 122 -15.72 13.47 9.19
C LEU A 122 -14.57 14.15 8.45
N THR A 123 -14.33 15.42 8.78
CA THR A 123 -13.36 16.27 8.05
C THR A 123 -11.91 15.77 8.13
N ALA A 124 -11.57 14.99 9.16
CA ALA A 124 -10.24 14.38 9.30
C ALA A 124 -9.99 13.24 8.30
N LEU A 125 -11.05 12.62 7.75
CA LEU A 125 -10.93 11.60 6.71
C LEU A 125 -10.67 12.26 5.36
N ARG A 126 -9.40 12.29 4.96
CA ARG A 126 -8.94 12.93 3.72
C ARG A 126 -9.08 11.97 2.54
N PRO A 127 -9.95 12.26 1.54
CA PRO A 127 -10.05 11.45 0.33
C PRO A 127 -8.83 11.71 -0.57
N VAL A 128 -7.77 10.94 -0.34
CA VAL A 128 -6.49 11.08 -1.06
C VAL A 128 -6.11 9.77 -1.74
N ALA A 129 -5.84 9.87 -3.04
CA ALA A 129 -5.32 8.77 -3.82
C ALA A 129 -3.79 8.74 -3.70
N PRO A 130 -3.17 7.58 -3.41
CA PRO A 130 -1.72 7.48 -3.41
C PRO A 130 -1.14 7.93 -4.76
N PRO A 131 0.09 8.47 -4.75
CA PRO A 131 0.80 8.78 -5.99
C PRO A 131 0.89 7.54 -6.88
N ALA A 132 1.11 7.75 -8.18
CA ALA A 132 1.31 6.64 -9.09
C ALA A 132 2.44 5.75 -8.57
N ALA A 133 2.21 4.43 -8.56
CA ALA A 133 3.20 3.49 -8.07
C ALA A 133 4.40 3.52 -9.03
N PHE A 134 5.51 4.09 -8.56
CA PHE A 134 6.80 3.93 -9.22
C PHE A 134 7.44 2.66 -8.68
N SER A 135 8.03 1.85 -9.56
CA SER A 135 8.76 0.66 -9.14
C SER A 135 9.96 1.08 -8.28
N ASN A 136 9.92 0.74 -6.99
CA ASN A 136 11.03 0.95 -6.07
C ASN A 136 11.59 -0.40 -5.64
N ASN A 137 12.47 -0.97 -6.47
CA ASN A 137 13.09 -2.27 -6.21
C ASN A 137 14.29 -2.11 -5.27
N HIS A 138 14.01 -2.12 -3.97
CA HIS A 138 15.03 -2.00 -2.93
C HIS A 138 16.13 -3.09 -3.00
N LEU A 139 15.79 -4.32 -3.40
CA LEU A 139 16.80 -5.37 -3.56
C LEU A 139 17.76 -5.05 -4.71
N GLY A 140 17.24 -4.54 -5.83
CA GLY A 140 18.07 -4.09 -6.95
C GLY A 140 19.02 -2.96 -6.55
N TYR A 141 18.53 -1.99 -5.77
CA TYR A 141 19.39 -0.94 -5.21
C TYR A 141 20.45 -1.51 -4.28
N ALA A 142 20.07 -2.39 -3.34
CA ALA A 142 21.00 -3.02 -2.41
C ALA A 142 22.10 -3.78 -3.16
N LEU A 143 21.73 -4.63 -4.13
CA LEU A 143 22.69 -5.39 -4.94
C LEU A 143 23.65 -4.46 -5.70
N THR A 144 23.14 -3.35 -6.22
CA THR A 144 23.98 -2.34 -6.90
C THR A 144 24.99 -1.74 -5.92
N TRP A 145 24.54 -1.27 -4.76
CA TRP A 145 25.41 -0.64 -3.76
C TRP A 145 26.44 -1.61 -3.18
N PHE A 146 26.02 -2.82 -2.80
CA PHE A 146 26.93 -3.84 -2.29
C PHE A 146 27.88 -4.36 -3.37
N GLY A 147 27.42 -4.49 -4.62
CA GLY A 147 28.27 -4.86 -5.75
C GLY A 147 29.36 -3.83 -6.04
N LEU A 148 29.02 -2.53 -6.00
CA LEU A 148 29.99 -1.43 -6.13
C LEU A 148 30.99 -1.44 -4.96
N ALA A 149 30.52 -1.63 -3.73
CA ALA A 149 31.39 -1.71 -2.55
C ALA A 149 32.37 -2.89 -2.63
N ILE A 150 31.90 -4.08 -3.03
CA ILE A 150 32.74 -5.27 -3.24
C ILE A 150 33.79 -5.00 -4.31
N THR A 151 33.39 -4.40 -5.44
CA THR A 151 34.32 -4.05 -6.53
C THR A 151 35.43 -3.13 -6.05
N LEU A 152 35.09 -2.11 -5.25
CA LEU A 152 36.05 -1.18 -4.68
C LEU A 152 37.03 -1.88 -3.72
N VAL A 153 36.54 -2.76 -2.85
CA VAL A 153 37.37 -3.55 -1.92
C VAL A 153 38.34 -4.44 -2.69
N VAL A 154 37.87 -5.15 -3.71
CA VAL A 154 38.72 -6.04 -4.54
C VAL A 154 39.79 -5.24 -5.26
N PHE A 155 39.43 -4.11 -5.86
CA PHE A 155 40.36 -3.24 -6.56
C PHE A 155 41.45 -2.70 -5.62
N TYR A 156 41.07 -2.20 -4.44
CA TYR A 156 42.01 -1.67 -3.46
C TYR A 156 42.94 -2.76 -2.90
N ALA A 157 42.41 -3.94 -2.59
CA ALA A 157 43.21 -5.09 -2.16
C ALA A 157 44.23 -5.50 -3.23
N ALA A 158 43.84 -5.54 -4.51
CA ALA A 158 44.74 -5.85 -5.62
C ALA A 158 45.87 -4.81 -5.76
N LEU A 159 45.57 -3.52 -5.58
CA LEU A 159 46.58 -2.46 -5.58
C LEU A 159 47.57 -2.60 -4.41
N LEU A 160 47.09 -2.87 -3.20
CA LEU A 160 47.95 -3.09 -2.04
C LEU A 160 48.86 -4.31 -2.25
N LEU A 161 48.30 -5.44 -2.68
CA LEU A 161 49.08 -6.65 -2.96
C LEU A 161 50.14 -6.43 -4.05
N ARG A 162 49.85 -5.60 -5.06
CA ARG A 162 50.85 -5.20 -6.07
C ARG A 162 51.96 -4.33 -5.48
N ARG A 163 51.62 -3.38 -4.60
CA ARG A 163 52.59 -2.47 -3.97
C ARG A 163 53.56 -3.19 -3.03
N TYR A 164 53.12 -4.25 -2.37
CA TYR A 164 53.92 -5.01 -1.40
C TYR A 164 54.59 -6.26 -1.97
N ARG A 165 54.57 -6.49 -3.29
CA ARG A 165 55.32 -7.59 -3.92
C ARG A 165 56.83 -7.29 -3.89
N PRO A 166 57.66 -8.08 -3.17
CA PRO A 166 59.11 -7.90 -3.18
C PRO A 166 59.68 -8.20 -4.57
N THR A 167 60.63 -7.38 -5.03
CA THR A 167 61.39 -7.69 -6.25
C THR A 167 62.21 -8.95 -6.00
N PRO A 168 62.16 -9.98 -6.87
CA PRO A 168 62.95 -11.19 -6.66
C PRO A 168 64.45 -10.81 -6.68
N SER A 169 65.18 -11.22 -5.63
CA SER A 169 66.64 -11.09 -5.58
C SER A 169 67.22 -11.83 -6.77
N LYS A 170 67.97 -11.11 -7.61
CA LYS A 170 68.77 -11.72 -8.68
C LYS A 170 70.08 -12.15 -8.06
N ASP A 171 70.11 -13.34 -7.49
CA ASP A 171 71.34 -13.92 -6.96
C ASP A 171 72.32 -14.16 -8.13
N ARG A 172 73.55 -13.66 -7.95
CA ARG A 172 74.70 -13.71 -8.87
C ARG A 172 75.59 -14.89 -8.50
#